data_AF-A0A2V9MWE4-F1
#
_entry.id   AF-A0A2V9MWE4-F1
#
_cell.length_a   1.000
_cell.length_b   1.000
_cell.length_c   1.000
_cell.angle_alpha   90.00
_cell.angle_beta   90.00
_cell.angle_gamma   90.00
#
_symmetry.space_group_name_H-M   'P 1'
#
loop_
_entity.id
_entity.type
_entity.pdbx_description
1 polymer ?
#
loop_
_entity_poly.entity_id
_entity_poly.type
_entity_poly.pdbx_seq_one_letter_code
_entity_poly.pdbx_strand_id
1 'polypeptide(L)'
;MKPSQAPQTPPVQTPAPTGQPANQAPAPSQTPAGTQPADQPGAAPSNQGADQGQAPAGTENGGFVFRAEAREVTLHATVVDDRNHLVNNLDKTDFTVFENDKPQKITHFHPGEGQQS
;
A
#
# COMPACT_ATOMS: atom_id res chain seq x y z
N MET A 1 -51.65 -43.44 -0.69
CA MET A 1 -50.55 -42.86 -1.47
C MET A 1 -50.66 -41.34 -1.34
N LYS A 2 -49.70 -40.66 -0.71
CA LYS A 2 -49.68 -39.19 -0.57
C LYS A 2 -48.55 -38.65 -1.45
N PRO A 3 -48.73 -37.58 -2.23
CA PRO A 3 -47.63 -37.00 -3.00
C PRO A 3 -46.69 -36.19 -2.09
N SER A 4 -45.38 -36.42 -2.23
CA SER A 4 -44.33 -35.60 -1.63
C SER A 4 -44.21 -34.27 -2.40
N GLN A 5 -44.33 -33.14 -1.71
CA GLN A 5 -43.96 -31.83 -2.23
C GLN A 5 -42.44 -31.64 -2.13
N ALA A 6 -41.85 -31.10 -3.20
CA ALA A 6 -40.46 -30.66 -3.21
C ALA A 6 -40.29 -29.32 -2.43
N PRO A 7 -39.13 -29.06 -1.81
CA PRO A 7 -38.86 -27.77 -1.19
C PRO A 7 -38.63 -26.68 -2.25
N GLN A 8 -39.35 -25.57 -2.11
CA GLN A 8 -39.13 -24.34 -2.87
C GLN A 8 -38.01 -23.53 -2.19
N THR A 9 -36.98 -23.15 -2.96
CA THR A 9 -35.92 -22.23 -2.50
C THR A 9 -36.40 -20.78 -2.55
N PRO A 10 -36.08 -19.94 -1.55
CA PRO A 10 -36.37 -18.51 -1.61
C PRO A 10 -35.49 -17.78 -2.63
N PRO A 11 -35.97 -16.70 -3.29
CA PRO A 11 -35.16 -15.90 -4.20
C PRO A 11 -34.15 -15.04 -3.43
N VAL A 12 -32.89 -15.06 -3.88
CA VAL A 12 -31.83 -14.15 -3.44
C VAL A 12 -32.08 -12.79 -4.08
N GLN A 13 -32.33 -11.76 -3.26
CA GLN A 13 -32.37 -10.36 -3.70
C GLN A 13 -30.96 -9.78 -3.63
N THR A 14 -30.44 -9.33 -4.77
CA THR A 14 -29.17 -8.61 -4.88
C THR A 14 -29.37 -7.15 -4.47
N PRO A 15 -28.55 -6.57 -3.57
CA PRO A 15 -28.57 -5.14 -3.31
C PRO A 15 -28.00 -4.35 -4.51
N ALA A 16 -28.70 -3.28 -4.90
CA ALA A 16 -28.22 -2.32 -5.89
C ALA A 16 -27.12 -1.40 -5.29
N PRO A 17 -26.05 -1.06 -6.02
CA PRO A 17 -25.09 -0.06 -5.58
C PRO A 17 -25.65 1.36 -5.76
N THR A 18 -25.89 2.04 -4.64
CA THR A 18 -26.27 3.46 -4.58
C THR A 18 -25.03 4.36 -4.66
N GLY A 19 -25.06 5.32 -5.59
CA GLY A 19 -24.48 6.65 -5.43
C GLY A 19 -22.96 6.81 -5.62
N GLN A 20 -22.54 7.08 -6.85
CA GLN A 20 -21.23 7.66 -7.15
C GLN A 20 -21.26 9.19 -6.92
N PRO A 21 -20.38 9.79 -6.10
CA PRO A 21 -20.25 11.24 -6.02
C PRO A 21 -19.64 11.83 -7.30
N ALA A 22 -20.25 12.91 -7.80
CA ALA A 22 -19.81 13.63 -8.98
C ALA A 22 -18.49 14.38 -8.73
N ASN A 23 -17.53 14.16 -9.62
CA ASN A 23 -16.21 14.77 -9.64
C ASN A 23 -16.32 16.23 -10.12
N GLN A 24 -16.22 17.21 -9.22
CA GLN A 24 -16.13 18.63 -9.58
C GLN A 24 -14.68 18.99 -9.88
N ALA A 25 -14.40 19.37 -11.12
CA ALA A 25 -13.10 19.89 -11.54
C ALA A 25 -12.89 21.33 -11.04
N PRO A 26 -11.72 21.69 -10.48
CA PRO A 26 -11.38 23.08 -10.22
C PRO A 26 -11.04 23.83 -11.51
N ALA A 27 -11.52 25.07 -11.63
CA ALA A 27 -11.20 26.00 -12.70
C ALA A 27 -9.74 26.51 -12.63
N PRO A 28 -9.08 26.81 -13.76
CA PRO A 28 -7.72 27.35 -13.74
C PRO A 28 -7.71 28.84 -13.37
N SER A 29 -7.00 29.19 -12.30
CA SER A 29 -6.73 30.58 -11.91
C SER A 29 -5.57 31.15 -12.74
N GLN A 30 -5.74 32.43 -13.11
CA GLN A 30 -4.93 33.23 -14.02
C GLN A 30 -3.53 33.52 -13.48
N THR A 31 -2.54 33.58 -14.37
CA THR A 31 -1.16 34.00 -14.10
C THR A 31 -1.04 35.53 -14.06
N PRO A 32 -0.43 36.14 -13.02
CA PRO A 32 0.02 37.52 -13.10
C PRO A 32 1.38 37.62 -13.82
N ALA A 33 1.47 38.56 -14.75
CA ALA A 33 2.68 38.93 -15.48
C ALA A 33 3.77 39.43 -14.51
N GLY A 34 4.90 38.73 -14.47
CA GLY A 34 6.11 39.15 -13.76
C GLY A 34 6.91 40.14 -14.59
N THR A 35 7.08 41.33 -14.06
CA THR A 35 7.93 42.42 -14.56
C THR A 35 9.39 42.01 -14.69
N GLN A 36 9.97 42.21 -15.87
CA GLN A 36 11.39 42.07 -16.18
C GLN A 36 12.18 43.27 -15.64
N PRO A 37 13.19 43.09 -14.77
CA PRO A 37 14.20 44.11 -14.55
C PRO A 37 15.28 43.98 -15.62
N ALA A 38 15.42 45.02 -16.43
CA ALA A 38 16.61 45.26 -17.23
C ALA A 38 17.68 45.86 -16.32
N ASP A 39 18.88 45.26 -16.28
CA ASP A 39 20.13 45.98 -16.04
C ASP A 39 21.33 45.09 -16.40
N GLN A 40 21.96 45.39 -17.53
CA GLN A 40 23.38 45.12 -17.79
C GLN A 40 24.13 46.40 -17.42
N PRO A 41 25.30 46.31 -16.74
CA PRO A 41 26.53 46.31 -17.53
C PRO A 41 27.73 45.57 -16.89
N GLY A 42 28.55 44.97 -17.76
CA GLY A 42 30.01 45.16 -17.67
C GLY A 42 30.90 44.03 -17.10
N ALA A 43 31.66 43.44 -18.03
CA ALA A 43 33.05 42.95 -17.92
C ALA A 43 33.39 41.67 -17.11
N ALA A 44 34.15 40.80 -17.78
CA ALA A 44 34.68 39.51 -17.36
C ALA A 44 35.82 39.60 -16.31
N PRO A 45 36.21 38.46 -15.72
CA PRO A 45 37.45 37.86 -16.18
C PRO A 45 37.35 36.35 -16.43
N SER A 46 38.05 35.93 -17.49
CA SER A 46 38.40 34.55 -17.80
C SER A 46 39.18 33.92 -16.65
N ASN A 47 38.74 32.76 -16.16
CA ASN A 47 39.60 31.81 -15.45
C ASN A 47 39.33 30.41 -15.99
N GLN A 48 40.38 29.84 -16.61
CA GLN A 48 40.47 28.44 -16.97
C GLN A 48 40.42 27.59 -15.70
N GLY A 49 39.57 26.55 -15.70
CA GLY A 49 39.49 25.60 -14.60
C GLY A 49 38.64 24.40 -14.96
N ALA A 50 39.31 23.34 -15.41
CA ALA A 50 38.95 21.92 -15.38
C ALA A 50 37.49 21.50 -15.59
N ASP A 51 37.32 20.67 -16.62
CA ASP A 51 36.26 19.67 -16.82
C ASP A 51 35.85 19.03 -15.47
N GLN A 52 34.79 19.56 -14.87
CA GLN A 52 34.04 18.88 -13.83
C GLN A 52 32.85 18.26 -14.52
N GLY A 53 32.84 16.93 -14.56
CA GLY A 53 31.71 16.14 -15.05
C GLY A 53 30.40 16.72 -14.54
N GLN A 54 29.51 17.05 -15.48
CA GLN A 54 28.18 17.54 -15.18
C GLN A 54 27.48 16.56 -14.24
N ALA A 55 27.44 16.89 -12.95
CA ALA A 55 26.34 16.45 -12.11
C ALA A 55 25.07 16.96 -12.79
N PRO A 56 24.03 16.12 -13.00
CA PRO A 56 22.78 16.60 -13.53
C PRO A 56 22.32 17.73 -12.61
N ALA A 57 22.17 18.93 -13.19
CA ALA A 57 21.64 20.08 -12.51
C ALA A 57 20.34 19.65 -11.83
N GLY A 58 20.34 19.64 -10.50
CA GLY A 58 19.17 19.33 -9.71
C GLY A 58 18.07 20.29 -10.12
N THR A 59 17.00 19.77 -10.70
CA THR A 59 15.80 20.55 -10.95
C THR A 59 15.27 21.03 -9.61
N GLU A 60 15.52 22.29 -9.34
CA GLU A 60 14.99 23.03 -8.21
C GLU A 60 13.45 22.97 -8.25
N ASN A 61 12.83 22.53 -7.14
CA ASN A 61 11.39 22.43 -6.89
C ASN A 61 10.58 21.27 -7.50
N GLY A 62 11.06 20.04 -7.35
CA GLY A 62 10.21 18.85 -7.51
C GLY A 62 10.70 17.69 -6.66
N GLY A 63 10.29 17.63 -5.39
CA GLY A 63 10.64 16.52 -4.51
C GLY A 63 10.20 15.17 -5.12
N PHE A 64 11.12 14.21 -5.18
CA PHE A 64 10.81 12.87 -5.64
C PHE A 64 9.90 12.17 -4.62
N VAL A 65 8.73 11.72 -5.04
CA VAL A 65 7.83 10.90 -4.20
C VAL A 65 8.03 9.44 -4.55
N PHE A 66 8.58 8.67 -3.60
CA PHE A 66 8.60 7.22 -3.69
C PHE A 66 7.28 6.65 -3.16
N ARG A 67 6.58 5.88 -3.99
CA ARG A 67 5.38 5.13 -3.59
C ARG A 67 5.72 3.66 -3.49
N ALA A 68 5.40 3.05 -2.35
CA ALA A 68 5.52 1.63 -2.12
C ALA A 68 4.14 1.03 -1.83
N GLU A 69 3.88 -0.16 -2.37
CA GLU A 69 2.69 -0.94 -2.09
C GLU A 69 3.09 -2.21 -1.32
N ALA A 70 2.27 -2.60 -0.35
CA ALA A 70 2.45 -3.84 0.41
C ALA A 70 1.13 -4.64 0.40
N ARG A 71 1.25 -5.96 0.46
CA ARG A 71 0.11 -6.88 0.59
C ARG A 71 0.16 -7.55 1.96
N GLU A 72 -0.97 -7.53 2.67
CA GLU A 72 -1.14 -8.33 3.88
C GLU A 72 -1.65 -9.71 3.50
N VAL A 73 -1.11 -10.74 4.15
CA VAL A 73 -1.46 -12.15 3.94
C VAL A 73 -1.74 -12.78 5.30
N THR A 74 -2.87 -13.46 5.41
CA THR A 74 -3.24 -14.24 6.60
C THR A 74 -2.75 -15.67 6.47
N LEU A 75 -2.01 -16.15 7.46
CA LEU A 75 -1.56 -17.55 7.55
C LEU A 75 -2.24 -18.23 8.73
N HIS A 76 -2.84 -19.40 8.48
CA HIS A 76 -3.39 -20.26 9.52
C HIS A 76 -2.45 -21.43 9.78
N ALA A 77 -2.16 -21.69 11.05
CA ALA A 77 -1.28 -22.78 11.49
C ALA A 77 -1.90 -23.54 12.66
N THR A 78 -1.67 -24.85 12.68
CA THR A 78 -2.01 -25.74 13.79
C THR A 78 -0.74 -26.44 14.24
N VAL A 79 -0.42 -26.34 15.52
CA VAL A 79 0.78 -26.98 16.10
C VAL A 79 0.34 -28.11 17.02
N VAL A 80 0.97 -29.28 16.87
CA VAL A 80 0.72 -30.48 17.68
C VAL A 80 2.00 -31.02 18.29
N ASP A 81 1.90 -31.66 19.46
CA ASP A 81 3.01 -32.38 20.11
C ASP A 81 3.23 -33.78 19.49
N ASP A 82 4.23 -34.50 19.99
CA ASP A 82 4.58 -35.87 19.57
C ASP A 82 3.47 -36.90 19.83
N ARG A 83 2.54 -36.59 20.73
CA ARG A 83 1.36 -37.40 21.05
C ARG A 83 0.11 -36.90 20.33
N ASN A 84 0.28 -36.01 19.35
CA ASN A 84 -0.78 -35.50 18.49
C ASN A 84 -1.81 -34.62 19.24
N HIS A 85 -1.41 -33.99 20.35
CA HIS A 85 -2.23 -33.03 21.09
C HIS A 85 -1.98 -31.59 20.62
N LEU A 86 -3.02 -30.75 20.65
CA LEU A 86 -2.92 -29.33 20.28
C LEU A 86 -2.04 -28.55 21.26
N VAL A 87 -1.09 -27.78 20.73
CA VAL A 87 -0.25 -26.87 21.52
C VAL A 87 -0.88 -25.47 21.49
N ASN A 88 -1.43 -25.05 22.63
CA ASN A 88 -2.27 -23.84 22.72
C ASN A 88 -1.61 -22.66 23.45
N ASN A 89 -0.36 -22.83 23.90
CA ASN A 89 0.38 -21.84 24.68
C ASN A 89 1.51 -21.18 23.88
N LEU A 90 1.30 -21.01 22.58
CA LEU A 90 2.25 -20.36 21.68
C LEU A 90 1.92 -18.88 21.53
N ASP A 91 2.95 -18.05 21.47
CA ASP A 91 2.83 -16.63 21.19
C ASP A 91 3.53 -16.26 19.88
N LYS A 92 3.45 -14.98 19.51
CA LYS A 92 4.02 -14.45 18.26
C LYS A 92 5.53 -14.76 18.12
N THR A 93 6.27 -14.82 19.22
CA THR A 93 7.73 -15.00 19.22
C THR A 93 8.16 -16.43 18.91
N ASP A 94 7.24 -17.39 19.03
CA ASP A 94 7.47 -18.79 18.64
C ASP A 94 7.46 -19.01 17.12
N PHE A 95 7.12 -17.98 16.33
CA PHE A 95 6.99 -18.06 14.87
C PHE A 95 7.97 -17.15 14.16
N THR A 96 8.57 -17.66 13.09
CA THR A 96 9.26 -16.85 12.07
C THR A 96 8.69 -17.19 10.70
N VAL A 97 8.24 -16.17 9.98
CA VAL A 97 7.70 -16.33 8.61
C VAL A 97 8.78 -15.94 7.62
N PHE A 98 8.91 -16.72 6.54
CA PHE A 98 9.84 -16.44 5.45
C PHE A 98 9.08 -16.40 4.12
N GLU A 99 9.52 -15.52 3.23
CA GLU A 99 9.14 -15.51 1.82
C GLU A 99 10.41 -15.49 0.99
N ASN A 100 10.62 -16.51 0.14
CA ASN A 100 11.86 -16.67 -0.64
C ASN A 100 13.12 -16.52 0.24
N ASP A 101 13.16 -17.26 1.36
CA ASP A 101 14.23 -17.25 2.37
C ASP A 101 14.46 -15.91 3.08
N LYS A 102 13.61 -14.89 2.85
CA LYS A 102 13.68 -13.60 3.53
C LYS A 102 12.68 -13.55 4.68
N PRO A 103 13.10 -13.19 5.91
CA PRO A 103 12.19 -13.01 7.03
C PRO A 103 11.13 -11.96 6.74
N GLN A 104 9.87 -12.28 7.06
CA GLN A 104 8.73 -11.40 6.95
C GLN A 104 8.27 -10.96 8.34
N LYS A 105 7.95 -9.66 8.46
CA LYS A 105 7.43 -9.10 9.70
C LYS A 105 5.99 -9.54 9.90
N ILE A 106 5.70 -10.19 11.03
CA ILE A 106 4.33 -10.45 11.47
C ILE A 106 3.75 -9.13 12.03
N THR A 107 2.75 -8.57 11.37
CA THR A 107 2.08 -7.31 11.76
C THR A 107 0.96 -7.56 12.78
N HIS A 108 0.16 -8.61 12.56
CA HIS A 108 -0.93 -9.03 13.45
C HIS A 108 -0.76 -10.51 13.83
N PHE A 109 -1.07 -10.85 15.07
CA PHE A 109 -1.06 -12.23 15.56
C PHE A 109 -2.32 -12.47 16.36
N HIS A 110 -3.05 -13.53 15.99
CA HIS A 110 -4.23 -13.99 16.71
C HIS A 110 -3.95 -15.43 17.13
N PRO A 111 -3.95 -15.74 18.44
CA PRO A 111 -3.95 -17.11 18.90
C PRO A 111 -5.11 -17.85 18.23
N GLY A 112 -4.89 -19.09 17.81
CA GLY A 112 -5.98 -19.93 17.35
C GLY A 112 -7.01 -20.00 18.46
N GLU A 113 -8.19 -19.42 18.23
CA GLU A 113 -9.30 -19.48 19.16
C GLU A 113 -9.69 -20.95 19.25
N GLY A 114 -9.17 -21.64 20.27
CA GLY A 114 -9.63 -22.97 20.60
C GLY A 114 -11.12 -22.82 20.87
N GLN A 115 -11.94 -23.39 19.98
CA GLN A 115 -13.38 -23.49 20.21
C GLN A 115 -13.57 -24.27 21.51
N GLN A 116 -13.67 -23.54 22.62
CA GLN A 116 -14.13 -24.10 23.88
C GLN A 116 -15.60 -24.44 23.67
N SER A 117 -15.91 -25.69 23.98
CA SER A 117 -17.17 -26.37 23.74
C SER A 117 -18.38 -25.66 24.36
#